data_AF-A0A7X0IUY6-F1
#
_entry.id   AF-A0A7X0IUY6-F1
#
_cell.length_a   1.000
_cell.length_b   1.000
_cell.length_c   1.000
_cell.angle_alpha   90.00
_cell.angle_beta   90.00
_cell.angle_gamma   90.00
#
_symmetry.space_group_name_H-M   'P 1'
#
loop_
_entity.id
_entity.type
_entity.pdbx_description
1 polymer ?
#
loop_
_entity_poly.entity_id
_entity_poly.type
_entity_poly.pdbx_seq_one_letter_code
_entity_poly.pdbx_strand_id
1 'polypeptide(L)'
;MFPPKYRDSAARAASGLKANTLLCALGGRLRSALLADGGVHSVVFVDGSAPHILVRENEAGVLGRVTIDAESGLYVFCELGNDATDIVITTASEDRLLEEIVFRVRDGYPPGQAFDEAVGALVGHTMQDVERKLILQTLHHCKGDPTHTAFMLDMPLVTLCNKLVAYLSETAGELSHWRRTRGLEREAIGCDRGRT
;
A
#
# COMPACT_ATOMS: atom_id res chain seq x y z
N MET A 1 33.19 7.73 -39.50
CA MET A 1 33.19 6.95 -38.25
C MET A 1 33.38 7.93 -37.10
N PHE A 2 32.31 8.28 -36.38
CA PHE A 2 32.37 9.29 -35.32
C PHE A 2 32.98 8.71 -34.03
N PRO A 3 33.78 9.47 -33.28
CA PRO A 3 34.44 8.97 -32.08
C PRO A 3 33.44 8.55 -30.99
N PRO A 4 33.75 7.52 -30.19
CA PRO A 4 32.83 6.90 -29.22
C PRO A 4 32.24 7.90 -28.20
N LYS A 5 33.00 8.93 -27.80
CA LYS A 5 32.57 9.98 -26.87
C LYS A 5 31.38 10.82 -27.37
N TYR A 6 31.14 10.85 -28.69
CA TYR A 6 30.03 11.59 -29.29
C TYR A 6 28.69 10.83 -29.18
N ARG A 7 28.72 9.48 -29.30
CA ARG A 7 27.50 8.66 -29.18
C ARG A 7 26.94 8.67 -27.76
N ASP A 8 27.80 8.61 -26.75
CA ASP A 8 27.38 8.65 -25.34
C ASP A 8 26.82 10.01 -24.93
N SER A 9 27.27 11.08 -25.60
CA SER A 9 26.75 12.43 -25.39
C SER A 9 25.40 12.63 -26.06
N ALA A 10 25.23 12.15 -27.30
CA ALA A 10 23.98 12.22 -28.02
C ALA A 10 22.88 11.35 -27.39
N ALA A 11 23.22 10.13 -26.92
CA ALA A 11 22.28 9.25 -26.23
C ALA A 11 21.81 9.85 -24.89
N ARG A 12 22.72 10.46 -24.11
CA ARG A 12 22.38 11.19 -22.88
C ARG A 12 21.53 12.44 -23.13
N ALA A 13 21.80 13.16 -24.21
CA ALA A 13 20.99 14.31 -24.59
C ALA A 13 19.56 13.89 -25.01
N ALA A 14 19.44 12.79 -25.76
CA ALA A 14 18.14 12.26 -26.19
C ALA A 14 17.31 11.69 -25.02
N SER A 15 17.94 10.98 -24.08
CA SER A 15 17.27 10.48 -22.87
C SER A 15 16.84 11.63 -21.95
N GLY A 16 17.68 12.66 -21.80
CA GLY A 16 17.34 13.88 -21.07
C GLY A 16 16.15 14.62 -21.66
N LEU A 17 16.09 14.77 -22.99
CA LEU A 17 14.95 15.40 -23.67
C LEU A 17 13.66 14.59 -23.49
N LYS A 18 13.73 13.26 -23.58
CA LYS A 18 12.59 12.37 -23.33
C LYS A 18 12.08 12.50 -21.90
N ALA A 19 12.97 12.51 -20.92
CA ALA A 19 12.60 12.67 -19.50
C ALA A 19 11.95 14.03 -19.23
N ASN A 20 12.49 15.12 -19.79
CA ASN A 20 11.91 16.46 -19.69
C ASN A 20 10.47 16.49 -20.24
N THR A 21 10.22 15.92 -21.42
CA THR A 21 8.87 15.88 -22.01
C THR A 21 7.88 15.10 -21.16
N LEU A 22 8.27 13.91 -20.69
CA LEU A 22 7.42 13.06 -19.86
C LEU A 22 7.08 13.72 -18.52
N LEU A 23 8.09 14.26 -17.83
CA LEU A 23 7.88 14.94 -16.55
C LEU A 23 7.09 16.24 -16.69
N CYS A 24 7.27 16.99 -17.79
CA CYS A 24 6.47 18.17 -18.07
C CYS A 24 4.99 17.82 -18.27
N ALA A 25 4.70 16.77 -19.06
CA ALA A 25 3.34 16.28 -19.30
C ALA A 25 2.69 15.78 -17.99
N LEU A 26 3.40 14.94 -17.23
CA LEU A 26 2.96 14.47 -15.92
C LEU A 26 2.71 15.62 -14.94
N GLY A 27 3.60 16.61 -14.91
CA GLY A 27 3.44 17.80 -14.07
C GLY A 27 2.16 18.59 -14.40
N GLY A 28 1.79 18.65 -15.68
CA GLY A 28 0.51 19.22 -16.11
C GLY A 28 -0.69 18.44 -15.56
N ARG A 29 -0.66 17.10 -15.65
CA ARG A 29 -1.73 16.24 -15.12
C ARG A 29 -1.84 16.33 -13.60
N LEU A 30 -0.72 16.33 -12.89
CA LEU A 30 -0.67 16.48 -11.43
C LEU A 30 -1.27 17.82 -10.99
N ARG A 31 -0.93 18.93 -11.68
CA ARG A 31 -1.56 20.23 -11.42
C ARG A 31 -3.07 20.16 -11.58
N SER A 32 -3.55 19.62 -12.70
CA SER A 32 -4.98 19.51 -12.96
C SER A 32 -5.69 18.66 -11.89
N ALA A 33 -5.09 17.54 -11.48
CA ALA A 33 -5.66 16.64 -10.48
C ALA A 33 -5.72 17.26 -9.07
N LEU A 34 -4.69 18.02 -8.68
CA LEU A 34 -4.62 18.66 -7.36
C LEU A 34 -5.43 19.96 -7.29
N LEU A 35 -5.58 20.69 -8.39
CA LEU A 35 -6.38 21.92 -8.47
C LEU A 35 -7.89 21.66 -8.57
N ALA A 36 -8.31 20.51 -9.13
CA ALA A 36 -9.72 20.17 -9.33
C ALA A 36 -10.56 20.13 -8.04
N ASP A 37 -9.91 20.18 -6.88
CA ASP A 37 -10.54 19.97 -5.57
C ASP A 37 -10.23 21.10 -4.56
N GLY A 38 -9.82 22.27 -5.06
CA GLY A 38 -9.55 23.44 -4.20
C GLY A 38 -8.28 23.36 -3.35
N GLY A 39 -7.33 22.48 -3.73
CA GLY A 39 -6.11 22.26 -2.98
C GLY A 39 -5.15 23.45 -2.94
N VAL A 40 -4.42 23.58 -1.83
CA VAL A 40 -3.37 24.60 -1.60
C VAL A 40 -2.03 24.25 -2.28
N HIS A 41 -1.98 23.08 -2.90
CA HIS A 41 -0.76 22.44 -3.37
C HIS A 41 -0.30 22.96 -4.73
N SER A 42 0.99 23.24 -4.84
CA SER A 42 1.62 23.69 -6.09
C SER A 42 2.54 22.62 -6.66
N VAL A 43 2.56 22.48 -7.99
CA VAL A 43 3.41 21.53 -8.69
C VAL A 43 4.29 22.27 -9.67
N VAL A 44 5.60 22.21 -9.43
CA VAL A 44 6.64 22.92 -10.19
C VAL A 44 7.47 21.91 -10.96
N PHE A 45 7.59 22.11 -12.28
CA PHE A 45 8.52 21.36 -13.10
C PHE A 45 9.86 22.10 -13.14
N VAL A 46 10.94 21.38 -12.91
CA VAL A 46 12.32 21.87 -13.00
C VAL A 46 12.99 21.17 -14.17
N ASP A 47 13.37 21.94 -15.18
CA ASP A 47 14.07 21.44 -16.35
C ASP A 47 15.58 21.29 -16.11
N GLY A 48 16.30 20.78 -17.12
CA GLY A 48 17.76 20.73 -17.13
C GLY A 48 18.32 19.31 -17.23
N SER A 49 19.54 19.13 -16.70
CA SER A 49 20.29 17.85 -16.81
C SER A 49 19.78 16.76 -15.86
N ALA A 50 19.01 17.14 -14.83
CA ALA A 50 18.37 16.23 -13.89
C ALA A 50 16.90 16.69 -13.69
N PRO A 51 16.06 16.50 -14.72
CA PRO A 51 14.70 17.03 -14.70
C PRO A 51 13.88 16.34 -13.61
N HIS A 52 13.08 17.14 -12.90
CA HIS A 52 12.24 16.64 -11.81
C HIS A 52 11.01 17.52 -11.60
N ILE A 53 9.99 16.95 -10.98
CA ILE A 53 8.80 17.68 -10.53
C ILE A 53 8.90 17.82 -9.01
N LEU A 54 8.58 19.00 -8.49
CA LEU A 54 8.42 19.25 -7.07
C LEU A 54 6.93 19.44 -6.77
N VAL A 55 6.42 18.65 -5.82
CA VAL A 55 5.08 18.81 -5.25
C VAL A 55 5.24 19.57 -3.94
N ARG A 56 4.51 20.66 -3.77
CA ARG A 56 4.63 21.58 -2.64
C ARG A 56 3.28 21.78 -1.96
N GLU A 57 3.30 21.93 -0.65
CA GLU A 57 2.12 22.30 0.15
C GLU A 57 1.94 23.82 0.19
N ASN A 58 3.05 24.57 0.32
CA ASN A 58 3.09 26.04 0.33
C ASN A 58 4.44 26.53 -0.22
N GLU A 59 4.70 27.84 -0.28
CA GLU A 59 5.94 28.41 -0.82
C GLU A 59 7.22 27.87 -0.13
N ALA A 60 7.13 27.47 1.14
CA ALA A 60 8.25 26.96 1.94
C ALA A 60 8.29 25.42 2.09
N GLY A 61 7.19 24.70 1.89
CA GLY A 61 7.08 23.27 2.18
C GLY A 61 7.07 22.40 0.91
N VAL A 62 8.15 21.66 0.65
CA VAL A 62 8.20 20.68 -0.44
C VAL A 62 7.76 19.33 0.11
N LEU A 63 6.66 18.78 -0.41
CA LEU A 63 6.15 17.46 -0.01
C LEU A 63 6.93 16.34 -0.67
N GLY A 64 7.31 16.51 -1.94
CA GLY A 64 8.05 15.45 -2.61
C GLY A 64 8.59 15.82 -3.97
N ARG A 65 9.39 14.91 -4.51
CA ARG A 65 10.06 15.02 -5.81
C ARG A 65 9.73 13.82 -6.67
N VAL A 66 9.33 14.06 -7.91
CA VAL A 66 9.20 13.03 -8.94
C VAL A 66 10.36 13.13 -9.92
N THR A 67 11.02 12.01 -10.18
CA THR A 67 12.08 11.84 -11.18
C THR A 67 11.77 10.66 -12.09
N ILE A 68 12.48 10.52 -13.19
CA ILE A 68 12.52 9.28 -13.98
C ILE A 68 13.90 8.66 -13.78
N ASP A 69 13.94 7.42 -13.33
CA ASP A 69 15.18 6.69 -13.17
C ASP A 69 15.85 6.48 -14.54
N ALA A 70 17.13 6.81 -14.65
CA ALA A 70 17.83 6.82 -15.93
C ALA A 70 18.12 5.41 -16.45
N GLU A 71 18.20 4.41 -15.57
CA GLU A 71 18.51 3.02 -15.92
C GLU A 71 17.25 2.25 -16.32
N SER A 72 16.18 2.35 -15.53
CA SER A 72 14.94 1.61 -15.71
C SER A 72 13.88 2.37 -16.49
N GLY A 73 13.97 3.70 -16.58
CA GLY A 73 12.96 4.56 -17.20
C GLY A 73 11.65 4.65 -16.40
N LEU A 74 11.64 4.16 -15.16
CA LEU A 74 10.48 4.17 -14.28
C LEU A 74 10.34 5.55 -13.61
N TYR A 75 9.10 5.95 -13.37
CA TYR A 75 8.83 7.10 -12.51
C TYR A 75 9.16 6.73 -11.06
N VAL A 76 9.87 7.62 -10.38
CA VAL A 76 10.24 7.52 -8.97
C VAL A 76 9.68 8.73 -8.26
N PHE A 77 8.82 8.53 -7.28
CA PHE A 77 8.38 9.57 -6.36
C PHE A 77 9.05 9.37 -5.00
N CYS A 78 9.65 10.43 -4.49
CA CYS A 78 10.24 10.48 -3.16
C CYS A 78 9.55 11.57 -2.35
N GLU A 79 9.28 11.29 -1.09
CA GLU A 79 8.85 12.31 -0.14
C GLU A 79 10.07 13.08 0.37
N LEU A 80 9.92 14.38 0.57
CA LEU A 80 10.98 15.24 1.09
C LEU A 80 10.59 15.65 2.51
N GLY A 81 10.95 14.81 3.48
CA GLY A 81 10.79 15.09 4.91
C GLY A 81 11.93 15.95 5.47
N ASN A 82 11.83 16.28 6.78
CA ASN A 82 12.76 17.20 7.44
C ASN A 82 14.22 16.71 7.49
N ASP A 83 14.48 15.39 7.42
CA ASP A 83 15.85 14.83 7.47
C ASP A 83 16.11 13.56 6.63
N ALA A 84 15.11 13.00 5.92
CA ALA A 84 15.31 11.83 5.06
C ALA A 84 14.46 11.90 3.79
N THR A 85 15.05 11.47 2.66
CA THR A 85 14.35 11.31 1.38
C THR A 85 13.90 9.87 1.26
N ASP A 86 12.65 9.57 1.62
CA ASP A 86 12.12 8.21 1.49
C ASP A 86 11.55 8.00 0.10
N ILE A 87 12.03 6.96 -0.59
CA ILE A 87 11.47 6.53 -1.87
C ILE A 87 10.14 5.87 -1.59
N VAL A 88 9.08 6.46 -2.13
CA VAL A 88 7.70 6.09 -1.83
C VAL A 88 7.18 5.09 -2.84
N ILE A 89 7.44 5.33 -4.13
CA ILE A 89 6.95 4.49 -5.21
C ILE A 89 7.87 4.58 -6.43
N THR A 90 8.08 3.42 -7.06
CA THR A 90 8.74 3.28 -8.36
C THR A 90 7.79 2.52 -9.29
N THR A 91 7.38 3.12 -10.40
CA THR A 91 6.35 2.56 -11.30
C THR A 91 6.54 2.96 -12.76
N ALA A 92 6.15 2.08 -13.68
CA ALA A 92 6.08 2.38 -15.12
C ALA A 92 4.77 3.09 -15.50
N SER A 93 3.74 2.97 -14.65
CA SER A 93 2.40 3.51 -14.90
C SER A 93 2.30 4.92 -14.34
N GLU A 94 1.99 5.86 -15.23
CA GLU A 94 1.73 7.25 -14.90
C GLU A 94 0.45 7.42 -14.09
N ASP A 95 -0.60 6.65 -14.39
CA ASP A 95 -1.87 6.72 -13.69
C ASP A 95 -1.74 6.25 -12.25
N ARG A 96 -1.04 5.12 -12.04
CA ARG A 96 -0.74 4.62 -10.68
C ARG A 96 0.11 5.59 -9.87
N LEU A 97 1.08 6.24 -10.51
CA LEU A 97 1.89 7.27 -9.88
C LEU A 97 1.03 8.46 -9.46
N LEU A 98 0.14 8.91 -10.35
CA LEU A 98 -0.73 10.07 -10.12
C LEU A 98 -1.72 9.79 -8.99
N GLU A 99 -2.34 8.61 -8.98
CA GLU A 99 -3.22 8.17 -7.88
C GLU A 99 -2.49 8.16 -6.54
N GLU A 100 -1.29 7.58 -6.47
CA GLU A 100 -0.50 7.52 -5.23
C GLU A 100 -0.10 8.91 -4.73
N ILE A 101 0.39 9.79 -5.61
CA ILE A 101 0.80 11.15 -5.24
C ILE A 101 -0.41 11.94 -4.75
N VAL A 102 -1.54 11.89 -5.48
CA VAL A 102 -2.76 12.61 -5.10
C VAL A 102 -3.30 12.08 -3.77
N PHE A 103 -3.28 10.77 -3.56
CA PHE A 103 -3.68 10.15 -2.31
C PHE A 103 -2.83 10.68 -1.15
N ARG A 104 -1.50 10.61 -1.26
CA ARG A 104 -0.58 11.04 -0.18
C ARG A 104 -0.64 12.52 0.13
N VAL A 105 -0.68 13.36 -0.91
CA VAL A 105 -0.76 14.81 -0.76
C VAL A 105 -2.06 15.23 -0.06
N ARG A 106 -3.14 14.44 -0.21
CA ARG A 106 -4.43 14.71 0.43
C ARG A 106 -4.53 14.13 1.84
N ASP A 107 -4.05 12.90 2.04
CA ASP A 107 -4.20 12.18 3.31
C ASP A 107 -3.06 12.46 4.31
N GLY A 108 -1.94 13.03 3.86
CA GLY A 108 -0.82 13.41 4.72
C GLY A 108 -0.07 12.24 5.37
N TYR A 109 -0.11 11.05 4.76
CA TYR A 109 0.54 9.86 5.32
C TYR A 109 2.03 9.80 5.01
N PRO A 110 2.92 9.85 6.01
CA PRO A 110 4.35 9.71 5.76
C PRO A 110 4.68 8.30 5.23
N PRO A 111 5.72 8.14 4.38
CA PRO A 111 6.17 6.85 3.91
C PRO A 111 6.77 6.07 5.08
N GLY A 112 6.57 4.76 5.10
CA GLY A 112 6.96 3.92 6.24
C GLY A 112 5.89 3.81 7.31
N GLN A 113 5.08 4.84 7.56
CA GLN A 113 4.09 4.80 8.65
C GLN A 113 2.92 3.84 8.36
N ALA A 114 2.43 3.72 7.12
CA ALA A 114 1.40 2.71 6.83
C ALA A 114 1.90 1.27 7.02
N PHE A 115 3.19 1.01 6.74
CA PHE A 115 3.80 -0.30 6.99
C PHE A 115 4.08 -0.49 8.48
N ASP A 116 4.68 0.49 9.14
CA ASP A 116 4.99 0.46 10.57
C ASP A 116 3.72 0.48 11.44
N GLU A 117 2.62 1.03 10.96
CA GLU A 117 1.31 0.99 11.61
C GLU A 117 0.59 -0.31 11.29
N ALA A 118 0.71 -0.88 10.09
CA ALA A 118 0.23 -2.23 9.82
C ALA A 118 0.97 -3.27 10.68
N VAL A 119 2.28 -3.11 10.87
CA VAL A 119 3.10 -3.91 11.79
C VAL A 119 2.77 -3.56 13.24
N GLY A 120 2.59 -2.28 13.56
CA GLY A 120 2.18 -1.76 14.87
C GLY A 120 0.83 -2.30 15.32
N ALA A 121 -0.11 -2.49 14.39
CA ALA A 121 -1.40 -3.11 14.63
C ALA A 121 -1.31 -4.60 14.99
N LEU A 122 -0.14 -5.24 14.81
CA LEU A 122 0.13 -6.59 15.30
C LEU A 122 0.71 -6.60 16.73
N VAL A 123 1.23 -5.47 17.21
CA VAL A 123 1.82 -5.36 18.54
C VAL A 123 0.73 -5.46 19.61
N GLY A 124 0.93 -6.35 20.58
CA GLY A 124 -0.04 -6.64 21.64
C GLY A 124 -1.01 -7.79 21.32
N HIS A 125 -1.01 -8.31 20.08
CA HIS A 125 -1.68 -9.56 19.76
C HIS A 125 -0.84 -10.77 20.17
N THR A 126 -1.50 -11.90 20.42
CA THR A 126 -0.78 -13.16 20.66
C THR A 126 -0.14 -13.66 19.37
N MET A 127 0.94 -14.44 19.49
CA MET A 127 1.58 -15.06 18.31
C MET A 127 0.58 -15.91 17.51
N GLN A 128 -0.35 -16.59 18.20
CA GLN A 128 -1.39 -17.39 17.56
C GLN A 128 -2.35 -16.53 16.72
N ASP A 129 -2.75 -15.37 17.21
CA ASP A 129 -3.65 -14.45 16.48
C ASP A 129 -2.97 -13.87 15.25
N VAL A 130 -1.72 -13.43 15.40
CA VAL A 130 -0.92 -12.89 14.29
C VAL A 130 -0.73 -13.96 13.22
N GLU A 131 -0.32 -15.17 13.61
CA GLU A 131 -0.12 -16.29 12.71
C GLU A 131 -1.42 -16.67 11.97
N ARG A 132 -2.54 -16.75 12.69
CA ARG A 132 -3.86 -17.03 12.12
C ARG A 132 -4.23 -15.98 11.08
N LYS A 133 -4.10 -14.69 11.40
CA LYS A 133 -4.45 -13.60 10.49
C LYS A 133 -3.56 -13.63 9.24
N LEU A 134 -2.25 -13.84 9.42
CA LEU A 134 -1.30 -13.94 8.31
C LEU A 134 -1.64 -15.11 7.38
N ILE A 135 -1.84 -16.32 7.93
CA ILE A 135 -2.18 -17.51 7.14
C ILE A 135 -3.46 -17.30 6.34
N LEU A 136 -4.52 -16.75 6.96
CA LEU A 136 -5.80 -16.53 6.29
C LEU A 136 -5.73 -15.45 5.21
N GLN A 137 -4.97 -14.37 5.43
CA GLN A 137 -4.77 -13.33 4.42
C GLN A 137 -3.97 -13.86 3.22
N THR A 138 -2.91 -14.64 3.45
CA THR A 138 -2.16 -15.27 2.37
C THR A 138 -3.03 -16.29 1.63
N LEU A 139 -3.84 -17.09 2.33
CA LEU A 139 -4.77 -18.02 1.69
C LEU A 139 -5.79 -17.30 0.80
N HIS A 140 -6.33 -16.16 1.27
CA HIS A 140 -7.21 -15.32 0.47
C HIS A 140 -6.50 -14.76 -0.77
N HIS A 141 -5.26 -14.29 -0.60
CA HIS A 141 -4.41 -13.83 -1.71
C HIS A 141 -4.17 -14.94 -2.75
N CYS A 142 -3.94 -16.18 -2.30
CA CYS A 142 -3.82 -17.36 -3.14
C CYS A 142 -5.16 -17.93 -3.62
N LYS A 143 -6.28 -17.20 -3.44
CA LYS A 143 -7.63 -17.60 -3.87
C LYS A 143 -8.08 -18.95 -3.30
N GLY A 144 -7.59 -19.31 -2.11
CA GLY A 144 -7.94 -20.56 -1.44
C GLY A 144 -7.08 -21.77 -1.79
N ASP A 145 -5.98 -21.62 -2.55
CA ASP A 145 -5.07 -22.74 -2.84
C ASP A 145 -4.08 -22.98 -1.67
N PRO A 146 -4.21 -24.08 -0.90
CA PRO A 146 -3.33 -24.35 0.22
C PRO A 146 -1.92 -24.74 -0.22
N THR A 147 -1.72 -25.31 -1.42
CA THR A 147 -0.40 -25.70 -1.91
C THR A 147 0.43 -24.46 -2.20
N HIS A 148 -0.15 -23.50 -2.91
CA HIS A 148 0.52 -22.23 -3.21
C HIS A 148 0.72 -21.38 -1.95
N THR A 149 -0.26 -21.38 -1.03
CA THR A 149 -0.15 -20.69 0.27
C THR A 149 1.00 -21.25 1.12
N ALA A 150 1.12 -22.58 1.21
CA ALA A 150 2.19 -23.25 1.96
C ALA A 150 3.58 -22.91 1.38
N PHE A 151 3.69 -22.87 0.05
CA PHE A 151 4.91 -22.43 -0.63
C PHE A 151 5.26 -20.97 -0.32
N MET A 152 4.28 -20.05 -0.34
CA MET A 152 4.51 -18.64 -0.03
C MET A 152 4.91 -18.38 1.43
N LEU A 153 4.41 -19.18 2.37
CA LEU A 153 4.69 -19.05 3.81
C LEU A 153 5.94 -19.83 4.24
N ASP A 154 6.60 -20.53 3.32
CA ASP A 154 7.73 -21.42 3.59
C ASP A 154 7.45 -22.40 4.74
N MET A 155 6.30 -23.08 4.67
CA MET A 155 5.93 -24.10 5.65
C MET A 155 5.33 -25.35 5.02
N PRO A 156 5.45 -26.53 5.67
CA PRO A 156 4.92 -27.76 5.12
C PRO A 156 3.41 -27.71 4.91
N LEU A 157 2.92 -28.24 3.77
CA LEU A 157 1.48 -28.29 3.45
C LEU A 157 0.66 -28.98 4.54
N VAL A 158 1.18 -30.06 5.13
CA VAL A 158 0.52 -30.77 6.25
C VAL A 158 0.35 -29.86 7.46
N THR A 159 1.37 -29.05 7.77
CA THR A 159 1.32 -28.07 8.86
C THR A 159 0.28 -26.98 8.59
N LEU A 160 0.21 -26.47 7.35
CA LEU A 160 -0.83 -25.51 6.94
C LEU A 160 -2.24 -26.10 7.11
N CYS A 161 -2.47 -27.30 6.58
CA CYS A 161 -3.79 -27.95 6.66
C CYS A 161 -4.23 -28.14 8.11
N ASN A 162 -3.33 -28.60 8.98
CA ASN A 162 -3.63 -28.78 10.41
C ASN A 162 -4.02 -27.46 11.09
N LYS A 163 -3.30 -26.37 10.78
CA LYS A 163 -3.60 -25.03 11.30
C LYS A 163 -4.96 -24.52 10.79
N LEU A 164 -5.25 -24.67 9.50
CA LEU A 164 -6.55 -24.29 8.94
C LEU A 164 -7.71 -25.05 9.60
N VAL A 165 -7.57 -26.36 9.82
CA VAL A 165 -8.58 -27.17 10.53
C VAL A 165 -8.79 -26.66 11.95
N ALA A 166 -7.72 -26.34 12.68
CA ALA A 166 -7.81 -25.79 14.03
C ALA A 166 -8.56 -24.44 14.04
N TYR A 167 -8.23 -23.53 13.12
CA TYR A 167 -8.87 -22.22 13.02
C TYR A 167 -10.37 -22.30 12.69
N LEU A 168 -10.76 -23.25 11.84
CA LEU A 168 -12.16 -23.50 11.49
C LEU A 168 -12.93 -24.19 12.62
N SER A 169 -12.25 -25.03 13.40
CA SER A 169 -12.86 -25.71 14.56
C SER A 169 -13.11 -24.74 15.71
N GLU A 170 -12.18 -23.80 15.95
CA GLU A 170 -12.35 -22.72 16.92
C GLU A 170 -13.58 -21.87 16.60
N THR A 171 -13.74 -21.45 15.34
CA THR A 171 -14.91 -20.64 14.93
C THR A 171 -16.21 -21.44 14.98
N ALA A 172 -16.20 -22.72 14.66
CA ALA A 172 -17.37 -23.59 14.83
C ALA A 172 -17.74 -23.80 16.33
N GLY A 173 -16.75 -23.83 17.21
CA GLY A 173 -16.92 -23.90 18.67
C GLY A 173 -17.54 -22.62 19.24
N GLU A 174 -17.05 -21.46 18.84
CA GLU A 174 -17.65 -20.15 19.16
C GLU A 174 -19.07 -20.06 18.61
N LEU A 175 -19.30 -20.58 17.39
CA LEU A 175 -20.61 -20.55 16.77
C LEU A 175 -21.65 -21.42 17.51
N SER A 176 -21.20 -22.56 18.03
CA SER A 176 -22.03 -23.49 18.81
C SER A 176 -22.17 -23.06 20.28
N HIS A 177 -21.21 -22.32 20.82
CA HIS A 177 -21.32 -21.67 22.13
C HIS A 177 -22.38 -20.55 22.10
N TRP A 178 -22.38 -19.64 21.11
CA TRP A 178 -23.43 -18.61 21.04
C TRP A 178 -24.83 -19.19 20.79
N ARG A 179 -24.93 -20.30 20.04
CA ARG A 179 -26.21 -21.01 19.86
C ARG A 179 -26.75 -21.58 21.18
N ARG A 180 -25.86 -22.04 22.08
CA ARG A 180 -26.25 -22.51 23.41
C ARG A 180 -26.61 -21.37 24.35
N THR A 181 -25.89 -20.25 24.31
CA THR A 181 -26.17 -19.11 25.23
C THR A 181 -27.41 -18.32 24.84
N ARG A 182 -27.77 -18.22 23.54
CA ARG A 182 -29.06 -17.64 23.10
C ARG A 182 -30.26 -18.59 23.16
N GLY A 183 -30.01 -19.89 23.40
CA GLY A 183 -31.06 -20.92 23.48
C GLY A 183 -31.64 -21.17 24.87
N LEU A 184 -31.10 -20.53 25.93
CA LEU A 184 -31.49 -20.76 27.33
C LEU A 184 -32.37 -19.65 27.93
N GLU A 185 -32.93 -18.75 27.12
CA GLU A 185 -33.81 -17.66 27.57
C GLU A 185 -35.31 -17.91 27.34
N ARG A 186 -35.72 -19.18 27.15
CA ARG A 186 -37.15 -19.56 27.05
C ARG A 186 -37.48 -20.90 27.72
N GLU A 187 -37.13 -21.09 28.99
CA GLU A 187 -37.87 -22.07 29.80
C GLU A 187 -37.82 -21.75 31.30
N ALA A 188 -38.57 -20.71 31.69
CA ALA A 188 -39.01 -20.53 33.07
C ALA A 188 -40.20 -19.56 33.12
N ILE A 189 -41.33 -19.91 32.49
CA ILE A 189 -42.62 -19.40 32.95
C ILE A 189 -43.27 -20.56 33.69
N GLY A 190 -43.21 -20.45 35.01
CA GLY A 190 -43.61 -21.46 35.97
C GLY A 190 -45.06 -21.89 35.79
N CYS A 191 -45.23 -23.20 35.78
CA CYS A 191 -46.43 -23.87 36.24
C CYS A 191 -46.48 -23.73 37.77
N ASP A 192 -47.31 -22.85 38.34
CA ASP A 192 -47.73 -22.98 39.74
C ASP A 192 -48.99 -22.15 40.13
N ARG A 193 -49.95 -22.85 40.75
CA ARG A 193 -51.11 -22.42 41.57
C ARG A 193 -52.28 -21.67 40.91
N GLY A 194 -53.56 -22.00 41.13
CA GLY A 194 -54.23 -22.95 42.04
C GLY A 194 -55.74 -23.00 41.68
N ARG A 195 -56.42 -24.15 41.76
CA ARG A 195 -57.29 -24.54 42.89
C ARG A 195 -58.06 -23.38 43.54
N THR A 196 -59.29 -23.15 43.09
CA THR A 196 -60.57 -23.23 43.83
C THR A 196 -61.73 -23.13 42.86
#